data_AF-A0AA35THX2-F1
#
_entry.id   AF-A0AA35THX2-F1
#
_cell.length_a   1.000
_cell.length_b   1.000
_cell.length_c   1.000
_cell.angle_alpha   90.00
_cell.angle_beta   90.00
_cell.angle_gamma   90.00
#
_symmetry.space_group_name_H-M   'P 1'
#
loop_
_entity.id
_entity.type
_entity.pdbx_description
1 polymer ?
#
loop_
_entity_poly.entity_id
_entity_poly.type
_entity_poly.pdbx_seq_one_letter_code
_entity_poly.pdbx_strand_id
1 'polypeptide(L)'
;MVENIQAGSTNPDPEVKILAEYPASVLAETDRGIGRYVSAVGMDMAIERAETYGIGAATIRGVAHWGRGYSYAARAARAGMIGLAFTNAIINFPAWGTSAASLGNNPMAIGVPVEGDGEPAVLDIAMTQTAIGRVREAAEAGQRCSTRLGVGCRREADNGSGSNCRVPTLLADGRA
;
A
#
# COMPACT_ATOMS: atom_id res chain seq x y z
N MET A 1 4.54 -11.34 8.77
CA MET A 1 4.27 -12.28 7.65
C MET A 1 4.36 -13.72 8.10
N VAL A 2 5.51 -14.19 8.61
CA VAL A 2 5.62 -15.54 9.19
C VAL A 2 4.58 -15.75 10.30
N GLU A 3 4.46 -14.81 11.22
CA GLU A 3 3.44 -14.82 12.28
C GLU A 3 2.01 -14.85 11.70
N ASN A 4 1.72 -14.08 10.64
CA ASN A 4 0.40 -14.07 10.00
C ASN A 4 0.06 -15.42 9.35
N ILE A 5 1.05 -16.09 8.76
CA ILE A 5 0.89 -17.43 8.20
C ILE A 5 0.62 -18.43 9.33
N GLN A 6 1.43 -18.38 10.40
CA GLN A 6 1.24 -19.24 11.58
C GLN A 6 -0.11 -19.02 12.27
N ALA A 7 -0.60 -17.78 12.29
CA ALA A 7 -1.90 -17.42 12.84
C ALA A 7 -3.08 -17.68 11.88
N GLY A 8 -2.83 -18.17 10.66
CA GLY A 8 -3.87 -18.45 9.68
C GLY A 8 -4.56 -17.20 9.10
N SER A 9 -3.97 -16.02 9.26
CA SER A 9 -4.47 -14.76 8.68
C SER A 9 -3.90 -14.47 7.28
N THR A 10 -2.93 -15.25 6.83
CA THR A 10 -2.41 -15.24 5.45
C THR A 10 -2.27 -16.68 4.96
N ASN A 11 -2.84 -16.98 3.80
CA ASN A 11 -2.69 -18.27 3.16
C ASN A 11 -1.35 -18.34 2.41
N PRO A 12 -0.45 -19.28 2.76
CA PRO A 12 0.84 -19.43 2.09
C PRO A 12 0.74 -20.06 0.69
N ASP A 13 -0.36 -20.77 0.39
CA ASP A 13 -0.60 -21.43 -0.89
C ASP A 13 -1.97 -21.02 -1.47
N PRO A 14 -2.09 -19.75 -1.91
CA PRO A 14 -3.36 -19.24 -2.42
C PRO A 14 -3.63 -19.69 -3.86
N GLU A 15 -4.79 -20.28 -4.10
CA GLU A 15 -5.34 -20.41 -5.45
C GLU A 15 -5.82 -19.04 -5.95
N VAL A 16 -5.45 -18.67 -7.19
CA VAL A 16 -5.95 -17.47 -7.86
C VAL A 16 -7.16 -17.85 -8.71
N LYS A 17 -8.35 -17.55 -8.21
CA LYS A 17 -9.61 -17.87 -8.87
C LYS A 17 -10.09 -16.70 -9.71
N ILE A 18 -10.28 -16.91 -11.01
CA ILE A 18 -10.90 -15.90 -11.88
C ILE A 18 -12.41 -15.87 -11.63
N LEU A 19 -12.93 -14.68 -11.33
CA LEU A 19 -14.36 -14.44 -11.07
C LEU A 19 -15.06 -13.84 -12.28
N ALA A 20 -14.39 -12.96 -13.01
CA ALA A 20 -14.89 -12.38 -14.25
C ALA A 20 -13.71 -12.07 -15.17
N GLU A 21 -13.92 -12.30 -16.46
CA GLU A 21 -12.89 -12.12 -17.48
C GLU A 21 -13.48 -11.43 -18.70
N TYR A 22 -12.79 -10.40 -19.15
CA TYR A 22 -13.05 -9.62 -20.34
C TYR A 22 -11.73 -9.49 -21.12
N PRO A 23 -11.76 -9.12 -22.41
CA PRO A 23 -10.54 -9.03 -23.22
C PRO A 23 -9.42 -8.23 -22.54
N ALA A 24 -9.71 -6.99 -22.14
CA ALA A 24 -8.72 -6.10 -21.53
C ALA A 24 -8.72 -6.09 -20.00
N SER A 25 -9.56 -6.90 -19.32
CA SER A 25 -9.63 -6.85 -17.86
C SER A 25 -10.03 -8.15 -17.18
N VAL A 26 -9.55 -8.34 -15.96
CA VAL A 26 -9.84 -9.53 -15.16
C VAL A 26 -10.10 -9.16 -13.69
N LEU A 27 -11.09 -9.82 -13.10
CA LEU A 27 -11.33 -9.83 -11.67
C LEU A 27 -11.02 -11.23 -11.13
N ALA A 28 -10.09 -11.30 -10.19
CA ALA A 28 -9.71 -12.52 -9.50
C ALA A 28 -9.90 -12.40 -7.99
N GLU A 29 -9.90 -13.54 -7.32
CA GLU A 29 -9.96 -13.67 -5.87
C GLU A 29 -8.93 -14.68 -5.37
N THR A 30 -8.39 -14.39 -4.20
CA THR A 30 -7.55 -15.31 -3.43
C THR A 30 -8.09 -15.41 -2.00
N ASP A 31 -7.80 -16.49 -1.29
CA ASP A 31 -8.11 -16.59 0.14
C ASP A 31 -6.96 -16.04 0.98
N ARG A 32 -6.90 -14.71 1.14
CA ARG A 32 -5.87 -14.02 1.95
C ARG A 32 -4.45 -14.38 1.52
N GLY A 33 -4.22 -14.47 0.22
CA GLY A 33 -2.93 -14.90 -0.33
C GLY A 33 -1.79 -13.92 -0.02
N ILE A 34 -0.55 -14.42 -0.07
CA ILE A 34 0.65 -13.60 0.13
C ILE A 34 0.65 -12.45 -0.88
N GLY A 35 0.44 -11.23 -0.38
CA GLY A 35 0.18 -10.10 -1.26
C GLY A 35 1.29 -9.79 -2.26
N ARG A 36 2.56 -10.00 -1.88
CA ARG A 36 3.69 -9.85 -2.81
C ARG A 36 3.61 -10.76 -4.03
N TYR A 37 3.23 -12.02 -3.81
CA TYR A 37 3.10 -13.01 -4.86
C TYR A 37 1.85 -12.73 -5.70
N VAL A 38 0.70 -12.60 -5.05
CA VAL A 38 -0.58 -12.43 -5.71
C VAL A 38 -0.64 -11.14 -6.53
N SER A 39 -0.15 -10.02 -6.01
CA SER A 39 -0.11 -8.76 -6.77
C SER A 39 0.85 -8.81 -7.94
N ALA A 40 1.94 -9.58 -7.84
CA ALA A 40 2.87 -9.80 -8.96
C ALA A 40 2.20 -10.60 -10.09
N VAL A 41 1.45 -11.65 -9.74
CA VAL A 41 0.61 -12.43 -10.68
C VAL A 41 -0.45 -11.54 -11.32
N GLY A 42 -1.11 -10.69 -10.55
CA GLY A 42 -2.08 -9.74 -11.10
C GLY A 42 -1.48 -8.77 -12.11
N MET A 43 -0.27 -8.27 -11.85
CA MET A 43 0.42 -7.42 -12.81
C MET A 43 0.78 -8.19 -14.10
N ASP A 44 1.20 -9.44 -14.01
CA ASP A 44 1.43 -10.28 -15.21
C ASP A 44 0.17 -10.44 -16.04
N MET A 45 -0.96 -10.73 -15.40
CA MET A 45 -2.26 -10.83 -16.07
C MET A 45 -2.65 -9.52 -16.79
N ALA A 46 -2.29 -8.36 -16.22
CA ALA A 46 -2.52 -7.06 -16.84
C ALA A 46 -1.57 -6.83 -18.02
N ILE A 47 -0.29 -7.18 -17.91
CA ILE A 47 0.70 -7.08 -18.99
C ILE A 47 0.27 -7.93 -20.19
N GLU A 48 -0.03 -9.21 -20.00
CA GLU A 48 -0.46 -10.13 -21.07
C GLU A 48 -1.66 -9.58 -21.88
N ARG A 49 -2.62 -8.97 -21.18
CA ARG A 49 -3.79 -8.35 -21.80
C ARG A 49 -3.43 -7.06 -22.54
N ALA A 50 -2.56 -6.24 -21.96
CA ALA A 50 -2.08 -5.02 -22.61
C ALA A 50 -1.28 -5.32 -23.89
N GLU A 51 -0.50 -6.41 -23.94
CA GLU A 51 0.19 -6.86 -25.16
C GLU A 51 -0.79 -7.15 -26.31
N THR A 52 -1.94 -7.75 -25.97
CA THR A 52 -2.93 -8.18 -26.96
C THR A 52 -3.89 -7.06 -27.36
N TYR A 53 -4.35 -6.26 -26.40
CA TYR A 53 -5.47 -5.32 -26.57
C TYR A 53 -5.07 -3.85 -26.42
N GLY A 54 -3.78 -3.55 -26.17
CA GLY A 54 -3.25 -2.20 -25.94
C GLY A 54 -3.47 -1.66 -24.52
N ILE A 55 -4.41 -2.23 -23.77
CA ILE A 55 -4.65 -1.95 -22.35
C ILE A 55 -4.93 -3.26 -21.60
N GLY A 56 -4.57 -3.29 -20.32
CA GLY A 56 -4.79 -4.44 -19.47
C GLY A 56 -4.98 -4.02 -18.01
N ALA A 57 -5.99 -4.59 -17.36
CA ALA A 57 -6.29 -4.33 -15.96
C ALA A 57 -6.59 -5.63 -15.21
N ALA A 58 -5.95 -5.82 -14.06
CA ALA A 58 -6.25 -6.93 -13.17
C ALA A 58 -6.61 -6.39 -11.79
N THR A 59 -7.75 -6.83 -11.27
CA THR A 59 -8.16 -6.57 -9.89
C THR A 59 -8.16 -7.89 -9.14
N ILE A 60 -7.44 -7.96 -8.01
CA ILE A 60 -7.45 -9.16 -7.17
C ILE A 60 -7.96 -8.79 -5.79
N ARG A 61 -9.01 -9.49 -5.33
CA ARG A 61 -9.54 -9.35 -3.97
C ARG A 61 -9.06 -10.49 -3.07
N GLY A 62 -9.21 -10.30 -1.76
CA GLY A 62 -8.77 -11.27 -0.75
C GLY A 62 -7.25 -11.39 -0.67
N VAL A 63 -6.54 -10.27 -0.84
CA VAL A 63 -5.07 -10.23 -0.82
C VAL A 63 -4.60 -9.76 0.56
N ALA A 64 -3.57 -10.41 1.12
CA ALA A 64 -2.91 -9.92 2.33
C ALA A 64 -2.02 -8.69 2.02
N HIS A 65 -1.21 -8.22 2.97
CA HIS A 65 -0.36 -7.05 2.77
C HIS A 65 0.56 -7.19 1.53
N TRP A 66 0.37 -6.32 0.53
CA TRP A 66 1.04 -6.41 -0.76
C TRP A 66 2.51 -5.95 -0.77
N GLY A 67 2.99 -5.23 0.25
CA GLY A 67 4.37 -4.74 0.27
C GLY A 67 4.55 -3.40 -0.44
N ARG A 68 5.55 -3.30 -1.32
CA ARG A 68 5.95 -2.05 -1.99
C ARG A 68 5.34 -2.00 -3.39
N GLY A 69 4.69 -0.89 -3.75
CA GLY A 69 4.02 -0.74 -5.04
C GLY A 69 5.01 -0.69 -6.21
N TYR A 70 6.21 -0.18 -5.97
CA TYR A 70 7.31 -0.12 -6.94
C TYR A 70 7.49 -1.44 -7.71
N SER A 71 7.47 -2.58 -7.02
CA SER A 71 7.74 -3.88 -7.64
C SER A 71 6.80 -4.22 -8.80
N TYR A 72 5.53 -3.81 -8.71
CA TYR A 72 4.53 -4.10 -9.73
C TYR A 72 4.57 -3.08 -10.86
N ALA A 73 4.66 -1.80 -10.51
CA ALA A 73 4.77 -0.73 -11.48
C ALA A 73 6.06 -0.86 -12.33
N ALA A 74 7.19 -1.19 -11.70
CA ALA A 74 8.45 -1.48 -12.39
C ALA A 74 8.34 -2.71 -13.29
N ARG A 75 7.55 -3.72 -12.90
CA ARG A 75 7.37 -4.93 -13.70
C ARG A 75 6.70 -4.64 -15.04
N ALA A 76 5.63 -3.86 -15.05
CA ALA A 76 5.00 -3.40 -16.29
C ALA A 76 5.93 -2.47 -17.10
N ALA A 77 6.65 -1.57 -16.44
CA ALA A 77 7.60 -0.69 -17.12
C ALA A 77 8.76 -1.44 -17.78
N ARG A 78 9.28 -2.50 -17.15
CA ARG A 78 10.29 -3.39 -17.77
C ARG A 78 9.72 -4.20 -18.95
N ALA A 79 8.41 -4.40 -19.02
CA ALA A 79 7.72 -4.95 -20.18
C ALA A 79 7.43 -3.90 -21.28
N GLY A 80 7.99 -2.69 -21.17
CA GLY A 80 7.79 -1.62 -22.15
C GLY A 80 6.45 -0.89 -22.03
N MET A 81 5.75 -1.01 -20.89
CA MET A 81 4.41 -0.46 -20.69
C MET A 81 4.35 0.54 -19.54
N ILE A 82 3.43 1.51 -19.60
CA ILE A 82 3.13 2.31 -18.41
C ILE A 82 2.37 1.42 -17.40
N GLY A 83 2.95 1.27 -16.21
CA GLY A 83 2.40 0.45 -15.12
C GLY A 83 1.72 1.29 -14.05
N LEU A 84 0.48 0.95 -13.70
CA LEU A 84 -0.23 1.53 -12.56
C LEU A 84 -0.56 0.43 -11.54
N ALA A 85 -0.25 0.68 -10.27
CA ALA A 85 -0.54 -0.25 -9.19
C ALA A 85 -1.06 0.51 -7.97
N PHE A 86 -2.18 0.08 -7.40
CA PHE A 86 -2.76 0.68 -6.21
C PHE A 86 -3.48 -0.38 -5.37
N THR A 87 -3.60 -0.13 -4.07
CA THR A 87 -4.31 -1.03 -3.15
C THR A 87 -4.98 -0.23 -2.04
N ASN A 88 -5.97 -0.83 -1.39
CA ASN A 88 -6.52 -0.31 -0.15
C ASN A 88 -5.70 -0.78 1.06
N ALA A 89 -5.77 -0.04 2.16
CA ALA A 89 -5.19 -0.42 3.45
C ALA A 89 -6.27 -0.41 4.54
N ILE A 90 -5.92 -0.96 5.70
CA ILE A 90 -6.72 -0.80 6.91
C ILE A 90 -6.93 0.68 7.25
N ILE A 91 -8.06 1.00 7.87
CA ILE A 91 -8.40 2.36 8.30
C ILE A 91 -7.36 2.82 9.33
N ASN A 92 -6.62 3.89 9.01
CA ASN A 92 -5.55 4.38 9.86
C ASN A 92 -5.36 5.91 9.86
N PHE A 93 -6.11 6.66 9.06
CA PHE A 93 -6.10 8.13 9.12
C PHE A 93 -7.48 8.75 8.87
N PRO A 94 -7.72 9.97 9.38
CA PRO A 94 -9.00 10.66 9.21
C PRO A 94 -9.15 11.29 7.83
N ALA A 95 -10.37 11.30 7.32
CA ALA A 95 -10.71 12.12 6.16
C ALA A 95 -10.46 13.62 6.44
N TRP A 96 -10.28 14.39 5.37
CA TRP A 96 -10.09 15.83 5.49
C TRP A 96 -11.22 16.48 6.29
N GLY A 97 -10.85 17.32 7.27
CA GLY A 97 -11.82 18.01 8.13
C GLY A 97 -12.43 17.15 9.23
N THR A 98 -12.01 15.89 9.40
CA THR A 98 -12.47 15.02 10.49
C THR A 98 -11.34 14.67 11.47
N SER A 99 -11.71 14.17 12.64
CA SER A 99 -10.77 13.65 13.64
C SER A 99 -10.81 12.13 13.79
N ALA A 100 -11.87 11.49 13.29
CA ALA A 100 -12.03 10.04 13.34
C ALA A 100 -11.39 9.38 12.12
N ALA A 101 -10.60 8.33 12.35
CA ALA A 101 -10.00 7.55 11.27
C ALA A 101 -11.09 6.92 10.41
N SER A 102 -11.02 7.14 9.10
CA SER A 102 -12.01 6.64 8.14
C SER A 102 -11.41 6.19 6.81
N LEU A 103 -10.12 6.46 6.57
CA LEU A 103 -9.39 6.13 5.36
C LEU A 103 -8.14 5.31 5.68
N GLY A 104 -7.70 4.49 4.73
CA GLY A 104 -6.44 3.77 4.79
C GLY A 104 -5.39 4.44 3.90
N ASN A 105 -4.10 4.22 4.21
CA ASN A 105 -2.93 4.80 3.51
C ASN A 105 -2.95 4.68 1.97
N ASN A 106 -3.70 3.70 1.45
CA ASN A 106 -4.06 3.47 0.06
C ASN A 106 -2.97 3.91 -0.95
N PRO A 107 -1.80 3.25 -0.96
CA PRO A 107 -0.67 3.67 -1.77
C PRO A 107 -0.94 3.49 -3.26
N MET A 108 -0.19 4.25 -4.06
CA MET A 108 -0.19 4.19 -5.52
C MET A 108 1.25 4.22 -6.05
N ALA A 109 1.52 3.38 -7.05
CA ALA A 109 2.75 3.36 -7.79
C ALA A 109 2.50 3.51 -9.30
N ILE A 110 3.38 4.25 -9.97
CA ILE A 110 3.37 4.56 -11.40
C ILE A 110 4.75 4.26 -11.95
N GLY A 111 4.84 3.38 -12.94
CA GLY A 111 6.07 3.01 -13.62
C GLY A 111 6.00 3.42 -15.07
N VAL A 112 7.05 4.07 -15.57
CA VAL A 112 7.16 4.49 -16.97
C VAL A 112 8.45 3.91 -17.55
N PRO A 113 8.38 3.26 -18.73
CA PRO A 113 9.57 2.74 -19.38
C PRO A 113 10.50 3.89 -19.78
N VAL A 114 11.80 3.60 -19.80
CA VAL A 114 12.84 4.50 -20.30
C VAL A 114 13.38 3.89 -21.59
N GLU A 115 13.75 4.72 -22.58
CA GLU A 115 14.34 4.22 -23.82
C GLU A 115 15.69 3.54 -23.58
N GLY A 116 16.00 2.54 -24.42
CA GLY A 116 17.22 1.73 -24.30
C GLY A 116 17.20 0.78 -23.10
N ASP A 117 18.38 0.45 -22.57
CA ASP A 117 18.55 -0.50 -21.46
C ASP A 117 18.49 0.18 -20.07
N GLY A 118 17.82 1.33 -19.97
CA GLY A 118 17.70 2.10 -18.74
C GLY A 118 16.72 1.49 -17.73
N GLU A 119 16.96 1.72 -16.43
CA GLU A 119 15.99 1.34 -15.39
C GLU A 119 14.74 2.23 -15.47
N PRO A 120 13.52 1.66 -15.33
CA PRO A 120 12.29 2.45 -15.33
C PRO A 120 12.25 3.59 -14.32
N ALA A 121 11.61 4.69 -14.73
CA ALA A 121 11.21 5.73 -13.79
C ALA A 121 9.97 5.27 -13.02
N VAL A 122 10.06 5.18 -11.69
CA VAL A 122 8.96 4.70 -10.87
C VAL A 122 8.69 5.65 -9.70
N LEU A 123 7.45 6.14 -9.64
CA LEU A 123 6.89 6.83 -8.49
C LEU A 123 6.18 5.80 -7.61
N ASP A 124 6.51 5.72 -6.32
CA ASP A 124 5.81 4.88 -5.32
C ASP A 124 5.50 5.73 -4.09
N ILE A 125 4.22 6.07 -3.90
CA ILE A 125 3.77 7.02 -2.88
C ILE A 125 2.66 6.46 -2.01
N ALA A 126 2.75 6.81 -0.72
CA ALA A 126 1.62 6.78 0.18
C ALA A 126 0.69 7.96 -0.13
N MET A 127 -0.63 7.79 0.04
CA MET A 127 -1.60 8.89 -0.12
C MET A 127 -1.78 9.70 1.16
N THR A 128 -0.78 9.64 2.05
CA THR A 128 -0.68 10.38 3.31
C THR A 128 0.62 11.16 3.33
N GLN A 129 0.72 12.13 4.25
CA GLN A 129 1.94 12.96 4.40
C GLN A 129 3.18 12.14 4.80
N THR A 130 3.00 10.98 5.44
CA THR A 130 4.11 10.08 5.80
C THR A 130 3.61 8.66 5.94
N ALA A 131 4.49 7.69 5.70
CA ALA A 131 4.17 6.29 5.95
C ALA A 131 3.92 6.04 7.45
N ILE A 132 2.88 5.26 7.77
CA ILE A 132 2.56 4.85 9.15
C ILE A 132 3.74 4.16 9.84
N GLY A 133 4.57 3.43 9.08
CA GLY A 133 5.80 2.80 9.59
C GLY A 133 6.77 3.82 10.18
N ARG A 134 6.95 4.99 9.53
CA ARG A 134 7.81 6.05 10.07
C ARG A 134 7.25 6.67 11.35
N VAL A 135 5.93 6.75 11.47
CA VAL A 135 5.30 7.23 12.71
C VAL A 135 5.52 6.22 13.85
N ARG A 136 5.40 4.92 13.56
CA ARG A 136 5.67 3.84 14.53
C ARG A 136 7.13 3.81 14.95
N GLU A 137 8.06 3.85 14.00
CA GLU A 137 9.51 3.92 14.27
C GLU A 137 9.87 5.13 15.14
N ALA A 138 9.31 6.30 14.85
CA ALA A 138 9.53 7.49 15.67
C ALA A 138 8.96 7.32 17.08
N ALA A 139 7.78 6.69 17.22
CA ALA A 139 7.17 6.39 18.51
C ALA A 139 8.04 5.46 19.36
N GLU A 140 8.53 4.37 18.75
CA GLU A 140 9.41 3.37 19.38
C GLU A 140 10.76 3.99 19.79
N ALA A 141 11.29 4.90 18.97
CA ALA A 141 12.50 5.64 19.28
C ALA A 141 12.30 6.78 20.30
N GLY A 142 11.08 6.98 20.82
CA GLY A 142 10.74 8.09 21.72
C GLY A 142 10.90 9.47 21.09
N GLN A 143 10.94 9.54 19.75
CA GLN A 143 11.13 10.78 18.99
C GLN A 143 9.80 11.51 18.81
N ARG A 144 9.86 12.84 18.83
CA ARG A 144 8.68 13.66 18.55
C ARG A 144 8.43 13.68 17.03
N CYS A 145 7.28 13.19 16.60
CA CYS A 145 6.83 13.44 15.23
C CYS A 145 6.54 14.93 15.03
N SER A 146 6.90 15.46 13.86
CA SER A 146 6.54 16.85 13.54
C SER A 146 5.02 17.01 13.52
N THR A 147 4.54 18.16 13.98
CA THR A 147 3.12 18.46 14.26
C THR A 147 2.20 18.29 13.04
N ARG A 148 2.77 18.16 11.83
CA ARG A 148 2.01 17.99 10.57
C ARG A 148 1.72 16.53 10.21
N LEU A 149 2.32 15.55 10.90
CA LEU A 149 2.25 14.14 10.50
C LEU A 149 1.04 13.36 11.02
N GLY A 150 0.23 13.94 11.92
CA GLY A 150 -0.95 13.27 12.46
C GLY A 150 -1.95 14.22 13.14
N VAL A 151 -3.23 13.88 13.07
CA VAL A 151 -4.30 14.58 13.78
C VAL A 151 -4.26 14.15 15.25
N GLY A 152 -4.12 15.13 16.15
CA GLY A 152 -3.90 14.89 17.59
C GLY A 152 -2.56 15.41 18.11
N CYS A 153 -1.62 15.78 17.23
CA CYS A 153 -0.49 16.63 17.60
C CYS A 153 -0.97 18.07 17.78
N ARG A 154 -1.74 18.39 18.82
CA ARG A 154 -1.97 19.79 19.18
C ARG A 154 -0.66 20.36 19.71
N ARG A 155 -0.30 21.57 19.27
CA ARG A 155 0.47 22.47 20.14
C ARG A 155 -0.35 22.64 21.41
N GLU A 156 -0.01 21.94 22.49
CA GLU A 156 -0.32 22.48 23.80
C GLU A 156 0.31 23.87 23.86
N ALA A 157 -0.47 24.87 24.29
CA ALA A 157 0.05 26.20 24.51
C ALA A 157 1.29 26.10 25.40
N ASP A 158 2.34 26.78 24.97
CA ASP A 158 3.70 26.70 25.50
C ASP A 158 3.72 27.28 26.92
N ASN A 159 3.38 26.47 27.92
CA ASN A 159 3.53 26.80 29.33
C ASN A 159 4.87 26.24 29.84
N GLY A 160 5.98 26.76 29.31
CA GLY A 160 7.31 26.77 29.95
C GLY A 160 7.94 25.44 30.40
N SER A 161 7.39 24.29 30.01
CA SER A 161 7.89 22.96 30.36
C SER A 161 7.69 22.03 29.17
N GLY A 162 8.77 21.33 28.79
CA GLY A 162 8.95 20.72 27.47
C GLY A 162 7.73 19.97 26.92
N SER A 163 7.30 20.40 25.73
CA SER A 163 6.14 19.89 24.99
C SER A 163 6.16 18.36 24.78
N ASN A 164 5.27 17.65 25.47
CA ASN A 164 5.03 16.22 25.32
C ASN A 164 4.00 15.95 24.22
N CYS A 165 4.44 15.95 22.95
CA CYS A 165 3.65 15.33 21.88
C CYS A 165 3.71 13.80 22.06
N ARG A 166 2.75 13.23 22.79
CA ARG A 166 2.52 11.78 22.76
C ARG A 166 1.88 11.42 21.43
N VAL A 167 2.44 10.40 20.78
CA VAL A 167 1.84 9.77 19.59
C VAL A 167 0.38 9.43 19.92
N PRO A 168 -0.59 9.71 19.03
CA PRO A 168 -1.99 9.50 19.34
C PRO A 168 -2.22 8.08 19.85
N THR A 169 -2.94 7.95 20.97
CA THR A 169 -3.21 6.71 21.70
C THR A 169 -3.78 5.58 20.82
N LEU A 170 -4.28 5.90 19.63
CA LEU A 170 -4.69 4.93 18.59
C LEU A 170 -3.58 3.97 18.13
N LEU A 171 -2.29 4.31 18.31
CA LEU A 171 -1.17 3.42 18.00
C LEU A 171 -0.67 2.59 19.19
N ALA A 172 -1.07 2.93 20.42
CA ALA A 172 -0.56 2.31 21.65
C ALA A 172 -1.25 0.97 21.99
N ASP A 173 -2.47 0.74 21.50
CA ASP A 173 -3.29 -0.40 21.94
C ASP A 173 -3.03 -1.71 21.18
N GLY A 174 -2.01 -1.79 20.32
CA GLY A 174 -1.57 -3.05 19.71
C GLY A 174 -2.61 -3.81 18.89
N ARG A 175 -3.76 -3.20 18.59
CA ARG A 175 -4.82 -3.78 17.74
C ARG A 175 -4.72 -3.16 16.34
N ALA A 176 -3.83 -3.72 15.53
CA ALA A 176 -3.77 -3.50 14.09
C ALA A 176 -3.32 -4.80 13.41
#